data_AF-A0A6S6TXX3-F1
#
_entry.id   AF-A0A6S6TXX3-F1
#
_cell.length_a   1.000
_cell.length_b   1.000
_cell.length_c   1.000
_cell.angle_alpha   90.00
_cell.angle_beta   90.00
_cell.angle_gamma   90.00
#
_symmetry.space_group_name_H-M   'P 1'
#
loop_
_entity.id
_entity.type
_entity.pdbx_description
1 polymer ?
#
loop_
_entity_poly.entity_id
_entity_poly.type
_entity_poly.pdbx_seq_one_letter_code
_entity_poly.pdbx_strand_id
1 'polypeptide(L)'
;MYMKKIIFTVLLISTQLLEAISFSHHDWEVVCDNTNTCRIVGYSTYYTPLPVTVLLTIKAGAKQKINAKVQLGSFGEETENVFSKLPSNFKLNMLINDKSYGYVTISKNELISPLSQQQTTVLLNSLKTTSNIVWKIKEHTWKLSDKGSSAVLLKVDEFQKRLNTTGALYKKGKQSEKSVLAPKPIPIIHAPRLSSSKEIQLNPLLMGQLNKELTLNKNDCYDIEQLDKKVTLYQLSNNKLLATKACWMAAYNYGSAYWVINKQAPFKPQLISTEANEYALNENNIGTLSASHKGRGIGDCFSHASWVWNGKTFQQSYVGSTGQCRAIAGGGAWNLPTLLTNIKRK
;
A
#
# COMPACT_ATOMS: atom_id res chain seq x y z
N MET A 1 30.97 -21.35 -54.69
CA MET A 1 30.57 -20.03 -54.13
C MET A 1 29.49 -20.28 -53.08
N TYR A 2 29.87 -20.34 -51.81
CA TYR A 2 28.95 -20.61 -50.69
C TYR A 2 28.22 -19.32 -50.27
N MET A 3 26.90 -19.27 -50.41
CA MET A 3 26.06 -18.19 -49.89
C MET A 3 25.98 -18.30 -48.35
N LYS A 4 26.55 -17.32 -47.64
CA LYS A 4 26.37 -17.14 -46.19
C LYS A 4 24.93 -16.69 -45.91
N LYS A 5 24.14 -17.55 -45.26
CA LYS A 5 22.88 -17.15 -44.60
C LYS A 5 23.21 -16.27 -43.39
N ILE A 6 22.83 -15.00 -43.44
CA ILE A 6 22.86 -14.10 -42.29
C ILE A 6 21.58 -14.39 -41.47
N ILE A 7 21.76 -15.02 -40.31
CA ILE A 7 20.68 -15.22 -39.33
C ILE A 7 20.60 -13.94 -38.50
N PHE A 8 19.52 -13.17 -38.67
CA PHE A 8 19.17 -12.08 -37.77
C PHE A 8 18.55 -12.68 -36.50
N THR A 9 19.34 -12.79 -35.45
CA THR A 9 18.83 -13.09 -34.11
C THR A 9 18.12 -11.85 -33.57
N VAL A 10 16.79 -11.81 -33.69
CA VAL A 10 15.96 -10.80 -33.02
C VAL A 10 16.02 -11.10 -31.52
N LEU A 11 16.85 -10.36 -30.77
CA LEU A 11 16.74 -10.31 -29.32
C LEU A 11 15.40 -9.66 -28.98
N LEU A 12 14.40 -10.47 -28.64
CA LEU A 12 13.23 -10.04 -27.89
C LEU A 12 13.74 -9.58 -26.52
N ILE A 13 14.00 -8.28 -26.40
CA ILE A 13 14.14 -7.64 -25.09
C ILE A 13 12.75 -7.71 -24.46
N SER A 14 12.52 -8.77 -23.68
CA SER A 14 11.44 -8.78 -22.70
C SER A 14 11.71 -7.60 -21.78
N THR A 15 11.03 -6.47 -22.00
CA THR A 15 10.90 -5.45 -20.98
C THR A 15 10.09 -6.09 -19.86
N GLN A 16 10.76 -6.79 -18.95
CA GLN A 16 10.20 -7.07 -17.64
C GLN A 16 9.75 -5.71 -17.11
N LEU A 17 8.45 -5.47 -17.09
CA LEU A 17 7.89 -4.43 -16.25
C LEU A 17 8.40 -4.79 -14.87
N LEU A 18 9.38 -4.04 -14.34
CA LEU A 18 9.66 -4.13 -12.91
C LEU A 18 8.34 -3.79 -12.22
N GLU A 19 7.74 -4.83 -11.66
CA GLU A 19 6.54 -4.78 -10.84
C GLU A 19 6.87 -4.01 -9.56
N ALA A 20 5.84 -3.48 -8.92
CA ALA A 20 5.97 -2.88 -7.61
C ALA A 20 6.72 -3.84 -6.67
N ILE A 21 7.55 -3.30 -5.77
CA ILE A 21 8.28 -4.12 -4.81
C ILE A 21 7.86 -3.81 -3.38
N SER A 22 7.92 -4.82 -2.53
CA SER A 22 7.88 -4.69 -1.07
C SER A 22 9.05 -5.47 -0.49
N PHE A 23 9.76 -4.88 0.45
CA PHE A 23 10.89 -5.51 1.14
C PHE A 23 10.99 -5.00 2.57
N SER A 24 11.14 -5.90 3.53
CA SER A 24 11.32 -5.57 4.93
C SER A 24 12.59 -6.21 5.49
N HIS A 25 13.23 -5.51 6.41
CA HIS A 25 14.38 -6.02 7.14
C HIS A 25 14.44 -5.36 8.51
N HIS A 26 14.28 -6.16 9.56
CA HIS A 26 14.19 -5.70 10.95
C HIS A 26 13.12 -4.60 11.14
N ASP A 27 13.52 -3.41 11.58
CA ASP A 27 12.63 -2.31 11.93
C ASP A 27 12.34 -1.37 10.76
N TRP A 28 12.69 -1.79 9.55
CA TRP A 28 12.55 -1.00 8.33
C TRP A 28 11.88 -1.78 7.22
N GLU A 29 11.15 -1.06 6.36
CA GLU A 29 10.61 -1.58 5.12
C GLU A 29 10.69 -0.54 3.99
N VAL A 30 10.56 -1.03 2.76
CA VAL A 30 10.38 -0.20 1.58
C VAL A 30 9.30 -0.78 0.69
N VAL A 31 8.43 0.09 0.21
CA VAL A 31 7.44 -0.21 -0.82
C VAL A 31 7.63 0.74 -2.00
N CYS A 32 7.82 0.20 -3.20
CA CYS A 32 7.86 0.98 -4.43
C CYS A 32 6.64 0.68 -5.30
N ASP A 33 5.89 1.71 -5.66
CA ASP A 33 4.65 1.57 -6.44
C ASP A 33 4.88 1.45 -7.95
N ASN A 34 3.80 1.21 -8.69
CA ASN A 34 3.80 1.11 -10.15
C ASN A 34 4.21 2.41 -10.90
N THR A 35 4.41 3.53 -10.20
CA THR A 35 5.01 4.76 -10.76
C THR A 35 6.54 4.79 -10.62
N ASN A 36 7.11 3.73 -10.03
CA ASN A 36 8.48 3.59 -9.54
C ASN A 36 8.81 4.52 -8.34
N THR A 37 7.81 5.09 -7.65
CA THR A 37 8.03 5.90 -6.44
C THR A 37 8.21 4.98 -5.24
N CYS A 38 9.29 5.17 -4.48
CA CYS A 38 9.59 4.37 -3.29
C CYS A 38 9.28 5.13 -1.99
N ARG A 39 8.67 4.43 -1.04
CA ARG A 39 8.38 4.84 0.33
C ARG A 39 9.16 3.93 1.26
N ILE A 40 10.07 4.52 2.05
CA ILE A 40 10.93 3.82 3.00
C ILE A 40 10.42 4.19 4.38
N VAL A 41 10.09 3.19 5.18
CA VAL A 41 9.56 3.39 6.52
C VAL A 41 10.50 2.80 7.54
N GLY A 42 10.79 3.58 8.58
CA GLY A 42 11.52 3.13 9.76
C GLY A 42 10.65 3.23 10.99
N TYR A 43 10.78 2.27 11.89
CA TYR A 43 10.04 2.22 13.14
C TYR A 43 10.98 2.25 14.34
N SER A 44 10.46 2.66 15.49
CA SER A 44 11.08 2.37 16.76
C SER A 44 11.14 0.85 17.01
N THR A 45 12.00 0.42 17.93
CA THR A 45 12.01 -0.97 18.37
C THR A 45 10.66 -1.37 18.97
N TYR A 46 10.32 -2.66 18.93
CA TYR A 46 9.11 -3.17 19.57
C TYR A 46 9.04 -2.81 21.05
N TYR A 47 7.81 -2.65 21.55
CA TYR A 47 7.48 -2.42 22.96
C TYR A 47 8.14 -1.19 23.60
N THR A 48 8.53 -0.20 22.80
CA THR A 48 8.94 1.10 23.34
C THR A 48 7.70 1.86 23.86
N PRO A 49 7.79 2.53 25.01
CA PRO A 49 6.66 3.28 25.56
C PRO A 49 6.28 4.53 24.76
N LEU A 50 7.25 5.11 24.03
CA LEU A 50 7.06 6.30 23.18
C LEU A 50 7.41 5.93 21.73
N PRO A 51 6.49 5.28 20.99
CA PRO A 51 6.75 4.82 19.63
C PRO A 51 6.98 5.98 18.67
N VAL A 52 7.83 5.78 17.66
CA VAL A 52 8.02 6.76 16.58
C VAL A 52 8.30 6.04 15.28
N THR A 53 7.88 6.65 14.19
CA THR A 53 8.17 6.17 12.84
C THR A 53 8.49 7.33 11.92
N VAL A 54 9.27 7.04 10.89
CA VAL A 54 9.59 7.99 9.83
C VAL A 54 9.23 7.41 8.48
N LEU A 55 8.74 8.27 7.59
CA LEU A 55 8.49 7.96 6.19
C LEU A 55 9.42 8.81 5.32
N LEU A 56 10.29 8.17 4.54
CA LEU A 56 11.07 8.80 3.47
C LEU A 56 10.41 8.47 2.13
N THR A 57 10.15 9.47 1.30
CA THR A 57 9.60 9.27 -0.05
C THR A 57 10.58 9.77 -1.10
N ILE A 58 10.90 8.90 -2.06
CA ILE A 58 11.74 9.22 -3.22
C ILE A 58 11.02 8.84 -4.52
N LYS A 59 10.75 9.85 -5.34
CA LYS A 59 10.22 9.65 -6.70
C LYS A 59 11.27 9.01 -7.60
N ALA A 60 10.82 8.34 -8.65
CA ALA A 60 11.70 7.91 -9.72
C ALA A 60 12.24 9.09 -10.54
N GLY A 61 13.37 8.87 -11.22
CA GLY A 61 14.07 9.85 -12.04
C GLY A 61 15.36 10.39 -11.41
N ALA A 62 16.17 11.06 -12.22
CA ALA A 62 17.39 11.72 -11.77
C ALA A 62 17.08 12.94 -10.88
N LYS A 63 18.01 13.28 -9.99
CA LYS A 63 18.04 14.48 -9.14
C LYS A 63 16.79 14.68 -8.28
N GLN A 64 16.14 13.59 -7.88
CA GLN A 64 14.96 13.65 -7.04
C GLN A 64 15.35 13.97 -5.60
N LYS A 65 14.61 14.91 -5.00
CA LYS A 65 14.72 15.20 -3.57
C LYS A 65 13.93 14.15 -2.77
N ILE A 66 14.46 13.79 -1.62
CA ILE A 66 13.75 12.97 -0.64
C ILE A 66 12.96 13.88 0.27
N ASN A 67 11.69 13.57 0.46
CA ASN A 67 10.85 14.18 1.48
C ASN A 67 10.75 13.23 2.66
N ALA A 68 10.83 13.75 3.88
CA ALA A 68 10.68 12.97 5.10
C ALA A 68 9.57 13.51 5.99
N LYS A 69 8.86 12.60 6.67
CA LYS A 69 7.93 12.91 7.74
C LYS A 69 8.27 12.05 8.96
N VAL A 70 8.01 12.58 10.14
CA VAL A 70 8.02 11.83 11.40
C VAL A 70 6.59 11.75 11.93
N GLN A 71 6.23 10.61 12.52
CA GLN A 71 4.97 10.42 13.22
C GLN A 71 5.24 9.76 14.57
N LEU A 72 4.63 10.30 15.61
CA LEU A 72 4.68 9.74 16.96
C LEU A 72 3.57 8.71 17.14
N GLY A 73 3.82 7.73 18.00
CA GLY A 73 2.83 6.78 18.47
C GLY A 73 1.69 7.49 19.19
N SER A 74 0.47 6.98 19.05
CA SER A 74 -0.75 7.51 19.65
C SER A 74 -1.38 6.55 20.68
N PHE A 75 -0.72 5.44 20.99
CA PHE A 75 -1.25 4.38 21.86
C PHE A 75 -0.37 4.16 23.08
N GLY A 76 -1.03 3.77 24.19
CA GLY A 76 -0.38 3.37 25.42
C GLY A 76 -0.44 4.46 26.49
N GLU A 77 -0.57 4.03 27.74
CA GLU A 77 -0.73 4.90 28.91
C GLU A 77 0.39 5.96 29.03
N GLU A 78 1.63 5.58 28.75
CA GLU A 78 2.75 6.53 28.80
C GLU A 78 2.62 7.61 27.72
N THR A 79 2.23 7.22 26.50
CA THR A 79 1.99 8.17 25.41
C THR A 79 0.86 9.15 25.77
N GLU A 80 -0.25 8.66 26.32
CA GLU A 80 -1.38 9.48 26.77
C GLU A 80 -0.97 10.45 27.89
N ASN A 81 -0.25 9.96 28.90
CA ASN A 81 0.25 10.75 30.02
C ASN A 81 1.20 11.87 29.54
N VAL A 82 2.15 11.56 28.66
CA VAL A 82 3.04 12.56 28.06
C VAL A 82 2.24 13.61 27.31
N PHE A 83 1.35 13.19 26.40
CA PHE A 83 0.59 14.14 25.60
C PHE A 83 -0.39 14.96 26.42
N SER A 84 -0.96 14.46 27.52
CA SER A 84 -1.83 15.25 28.41
C SER A 84 -1.15 16.53 28.94
N LYS A 85 0.17 16.48 29.16
CA LYS A 85 0.98 17.56 29.78
C LYS A 85 1.59 18.54 28.78
N LEU A 86 1.59 18.22 27.49
CA LEU A 86 2.14 19.08 26.45
C LEU A 86 1.13 20.15 26.00
N PRO A 87 1.55 21.25 25.35
CA PRO A 87 0.62 22.16 24.65
C PRO A 87 0.08 21.54 23.34
N SER A 88 -1.02 22.07 22.79
CA SER A 88 -1.64 21.56 21.56
C SER A 88 -0.68 21.48 20.37
N ASN A 89 0.29 22.39 20.31
CA ASN A 89 1.45 22.31 19.43
C ASN A 89 2.72 22.35 20.27
N PHE A 90 3.61 21.38 20.09
CA PHE A 90 4.86 21.28 20.82
C PHE A 90 6.04 21.09 19.88
N LYS A 91 7.26 21.38 20.36
CA LYS A 91 8.49 21.30 19.57
C LYS A 91 9.38 20.20 20.10
N LEU A 92 9.74 19.24 19.26
CA LEU A 92 10.72 18.21 19.57
C LEU A 92 12.07 18.57 18.97
N ASN A 93 13.13 18.54 19.77
CA ASN A 93 14.49 18.68 19.26
C ASN A 93 14.89 17.37 18.58
N MET A 94 15.28 17.40 17.31
CA MET A 94 15.83 16.24 16.62
C MET A 94 17.32 16.14 16.91
N LEU A 95 17.75 15.03 17.51
CA LEU A 95 19.16 14.74 17.76
C LEU A 95 19.60 13.46 17.05
N ILE A 96 20.81 13.50 16.51
CA ILE A 96 21.50 12.33 15.97
C ILE A 96 22.87 12.27 16.65
N ASN A 97 23.16 11.19 17.37
CA ASN A 97 24.38 11.03 18.17
C ASN A 97 24.63 12.24 19.08
N ASP A 98 23.58 12.62 19.82
CA ASP A 98 23.54 13.74 20.78
C ASP A 98 23.76 15.15 20.20
N LYS A 99 23.97 15.27 18.88
CA LYS A 99 24.00 16.56 18.19
C LYS A 99 22.60 16.98 17.76
N SER A 100 22.20 18.20 18.13
CA SER A 100 20.93 18.80 17.69
C SER A 100 20.97 19.25 16.23
N TYR A 101 19.87 18.99 15.52
CA TYR A 101 19.60 19.43 14.15
C TYR A 101 18.31 20.26 14.05
N GLY A 102 17.98 20.95 15.14
CA GLY A 102 16.83 21.84 15.24
C GLY A 102 15.54 21.15 15.65
N TYR A 103 14.48 21.96 15.74
CA TYR A 103 13.19 21.53 16.27
C TYR A 103 12.19 21.15 15.16
N VAL A 104 11.32 20.19 15.46
CA VAL A 104 10.16 19.80 14.65
C VAL A 104 8.91 20.16 15.45
N THR A 105 8.02 20.97 14.87
CA THR A 105 6.74 21.31 15.48
C THR A 105 5.72 20.21 15.18
N ILE A 106 5.05 19.70 16.21
CA ILE A 106 4.05 18.63 16.12
C ILE A 106 2.74 19.10 16.75
N SER A 107 1.63 18.84 16.05
CA SER A 107 0.27 19.01 16.57
C SER A 107 -0.16 17.75 17.32
N LYS A 108 -0.78 17.89 18.50
CA LYS A 108 -1.36 16.75 19.23
C LYS A 108 -2.47 16.04 18.47
N ASN A 109 -3.19 16.74 17.59
CA ASN A 109 -4.31 16.16 16.86
C ASN A 109 -3.84 15.24 15.74
N GLU A 110 -2.70 15.54 15.14
CA GLU A 110 -2.20 14.80 13.97
C GLU A 110 -1.01 13.90 14.31
N LEU A 111 -0.18 14.28 15.30
CA LEU A 111 1.04 13.59 15.73
C LEU A 111 2.07 13.31 14.62
N ILE A 112 1.93 13.98 13.48
CA ILE A 112 2.77 13.85 12.29
C ILE A 112 3.30 15.23 11.90
N SER A 113 4.54 15.29 11.38
CA SER A 113 5.13 16.53 10.91
C SER A 113 6.17 16.29 9.81
N PRO A 114 6.27 17.17 8.79
CA PRO A 114 7.36 17.11 7.83
C PRO A 114 8.70 17.48 8.48
N LEU A 115 9.77 16.85 8.02
CA LEU A 115 11.13 17.25 8.36
C LEU A 115 11.66 18.27 7.34
N SER A 116 12.50 19.19 7.77
CA SER A 116 13.20 20.10 6.86
C SER A 116 14.15 19.34 5.92
N GLN A 117 14.60 19.97 4.83
CA GLN A 117 15.56 19.33 3.92
C GLN A 117 16.90 19.04 4.62
N GLN A 118 17.32 19.91 5.55
CA GLN A 118 18.52 19.69 6.37
C GLN A 118 18.33 18.47 7.27
N GLN A 119 17.23 18.40 8.01
CA GLN A 119 16.88 17.27 8.88
C GLN A 119 16.77 15.96 8.09
N THR A 120 16.14 15.99 6.92
CA THR A 120 16.02 14.83 6.02
C THR A 120 17.39 14.34 5.57
N THR A 121 18.31 15.25 5.22
CA THR A 121 19.64 14.89 4.73
C THR A 121 20.49 14.26 5.84
N VAL A 122 20.44 14.81 7.05
CA VAL A 122 21.22 14.27 8.18
C VAL A 122 20.63 12.95 8.67
N LEU A 123 19.31 12.79 8.67
CA LEU A 123 18.64 11.51 8.93
C LEU A 123 19.08 10.45 7.92
N LEU A 124 18.98 10.73 6.62
CA LEU A 124 19.39 9.78 5.59
C LEU A 124 20.85 9.32 5.75
N ASN A 125 21.74 10.23 6.14
CA ASN A 125 23.14 9.88 6.36
C ASN A 125 23.35 9.01 7.60
N SER A 126 22.62 9.25 8.68
CA SER A 126 22.72 8.44 9.89
C SER A 126 22.23 7.00 9.68
N LEU A 127 21.23 6.81 8.81
CA LEU A 127 20.67 5.50 8.43
C LEU A 127 21.62 4.58 7.63
N LYS A 128 22.85 5.01 7.35
CA LYS A 128 23.86 4.19 6.65
C LYS A 128 24.79 3.48 7.63
N THR A 129 24.72 3.87 8.89
CA THR A 129 25.63 3.48 9.97
C THR A 129 24.82 3.18 11.22
N THR A 130 25.45 2.67 12.25
CA THR A 130 24.83 2.64 13.59
C THR A 130 24.71 4.07 14.11
N SER A 131 23.54 4.47 14.59
CA SER A 131 23.28 5.84 15.04
C SER A 131 22.18 5.91 16.09
N ASN A 132 22.34 6.80 17.07
CA ASN A 132 21.30 7.14 18.04
C ASN A 132 20.44 8.28 17.49
N ILE A 133 19.26 7.97 16.95
CA ILE A 133 18.34 8.92 16.30
C ILE A 133 17.14 9.13 17.21
N VAL A 134 16.96 10.36 17.71
CA VAL A 134 15.93 10.68 18.70
C VAL A 134 15.24 12.01 18.45
N TRP A 135 13.98 12.09 18.85
CA TRP A 135 13.25 13.34 19.06
C TRP A 135 13.02 13.52 20.56
N LYS A 136 13.40 14.66 21.12
CA LYS A 136 13.35 14.91 22.57
C LYS A 136 12.57 16.17 22.93
N ILE A 137 11.85 16.11 24.06
CA ILE A 137 11.31 17.26 24.77
C ILE A 137 11.39 17.01 26.27
N LYS A 138 12.10 17.88 27.00
CA LYS A 138 12.41 17.68 28.42
C LYS A 138 13.02 16.27 28.64
N GLU A 139 12.44 15.45 29.51
CA GLU A 139 12.83 14.07 29.80
C GLU A 139 12.32 13.03 28.78
N HIS A 140 11.33 13.38 27.95
CA HIS A 140 10.70 12.43 27.02
C HIS A 140 11.53 12.27 25.74
N THR A 141 11.72 11.02 25.33
CA THR A 141 12.55 10.63 24.19
C THR A 141 11.83 9.62 23.30
N TRP A 142 11.58 10.01 22.05
CA TRP A 142 11.15 9.11 20.99
C TRP A 142 12.38 8.64 20.20
N LYS A 143 12.68 7.33 20.26
CA LYS A 143 13.87 6.76 19.63
C LYS A 143 13.50 5.92 18.40
N LEU A 144 14.07 6.28 17.26
CA LEU A 144 13.95 5.50 16.02
C LEU A 144 15.02 4.41 15.99
N SER A 145 14.66 3.21 15.53
CA SER A 145 15.63 2.14 15.32
C SER A 145 16.45 2.39 14.06
N ASP A 146 17.74 2.08 14.10
CA ASP A 146 18.63 2.05 12.92
C ASP A 146 18.75 0.65 12.31
N LYS A 147 18.24 -0.39 12.98
CA LYS A 147 18.40 -1.80 12.57
C LYS A 147 17.64 -2.10 11.28
N GLY A 148 18.41 -2.37 10.23
CA GLY A 148 17.91 -2.72 8.89
C GLY A 148 17.74 -1.55 7.92
N SER A 149 18.00 -0.33 8.38
CA SER A 149 17.89 0.89 7.57
C SER A 149 18.78 0.85 6.32
N SER A 150 20.04 0.44 6.43
CA SER A 150 20.97 0.32 5.29
C SER A 150 20.47 -0.67 4.22
N ALA A 151 19.83 -1.77 4.63
CA ALA A 151 19.32 -2.79 3.71
C ALA A 151 18.18 -2.24 2.84
N VAL A 152 17.23 -1.51 3.43
CA VAL A 152 16.13 -0.91 2.66
C VAL A 152 16.61 0.25 1.78
N LEU A 153 17.60 1.03 2.21
CA LEU A 153 18.22 2.06 1.37
C LEU A 153 18.93 1.44 0.15
N LEU A 154 19.66 0.35 0.35
CA LEU A 154 20.29 -0.41 -0.74
C LEU A 154 19.25 -1.01 -1.68
N LYS A 155 18.12 -1.50 -1.15
CA LYS A 155 17.04 -2.04 -1.98
C LYS A 155 16.41 -0.99 -2.89
N VAL A 156 16.27 0.25 -2.43
CA VAL A 156 15.86 1.38 -3.27
C VAL A 156 16.88 1.66 -4.36
N ASP A 157 18.17 1.64 -4.03
CA ASP A 157 19.22 1.86 -5.02
C ASP A 157 19.22 0.79 -6.11
N GLU A 158 19.00 -0.47 -5.74
CA GLU A 158 18.84 -1.57 -6.69
C GLU A 158 17.61 -1.36 -7.58
N PHE A 159 16.42 -1.17 -6.97
CA PHE A 159 15.16 -1.05 -7.69
C PHE A 159 15.14 0.15 -8.64
N GLN A 160 15.49 1.34 -8.16
CA GLN A 160 15.50 2.55 -8.98
C GLN A 160 16.74 2.66 -9.89
N LYS A 161 17.61 1.63 -9.93
CA LYS A 161 18.86 1.59 -10.71
C LYS A 161 19.81 2.77 -10.40
N ARG A 162 19.93 3.09 -9.11
CA ARG A 162 20.80 4.16 -8.58
C ARG A 162 22.16 3.66 -8.07
N LEU A 163 22.39 2.36 -7.99
CA LEU A 163 23.67 1.81 -7.51
C LEU A 163 24.87 2.47 -8.19
N ASN A 164 25.85 2.91 -7.40
CA ASN A 164 27.08 3.60 -7.84
C ASN A 164 26.87 4.96 -8.54
N THR A 165 25.65 5.49 -8.57
CA THR A 165 25.37 6.84 -9.08
C THR A 165 25.59 7.91 -8.01
N THR A 166 25.68 9.17 -8.42
CA THR A 166 25.80 10.31 -7.50
C THR A 166 24.58 10.50 -6.59
N GLY A 167 23.41 10.01 -7.01
CA GLY A 167 22.17 10.11 -6.24
C GLY A 167 21.71 8.80 -5.60
N ALA A 168 22.59 7.80 -5.49
CA ALA A 168 22.31 6.63 -4.67
C ALA A 168 22.09 7.03 -3.20
N LEU A 169 21.20 6.32 -2.51
CA LEU A 169 20.91 6.51 -1.10
C LEU A 169 22.02 5.92 -0.24
N TYR A 170 22.35 4.64 -0.46
CA TYR A 170 23.34 3.89 0.31
C TYR A 170 24.66 3.74 -0.45
N LYS A 171 24.64 3.08 -1.62
CA LYS A 171 25.87 2.74 -2.38
C LYS A 171 26.19 3.83 -3.39
N LYS A 172 26.58 5.01 -2.90
CA LYS A 172 26.97 6.16 -3.73
C LYS A 172 28.23 5.89 -4.53
N GLY A 173 28.27 6.43 -5.74
CA GLY A 173 29.47 6.46 -6.57
C GLY A 173 29.51 7.72 -7.44
N LYS A 174 30.30 7.65 -8.51
CA LYS A 174 30.54 8.79 -9.42
C LYS A 174 29.76 8.70 -10.74
N GLN A 175 28.98 7.64 -10.94
CA GLN A 175 28.25 7.45 -12.19
C GLN A 175 27.10 8.47 -12.31
N SER A 176 26.81 8.89 -13.54
CA SER A 176 25.66 9.74 -13.81
C SER A 176 24.35 9.00 -13.53
N GLU A 177 23.29 9.72 -13.16
CA GLU A 177 21.96 9.14 -12.97
C GLU A 177 21.19 8.85 -14.28
N LYS A 178 21.87 8.79 -15.44
CA LYS A 178 21.22 8.52 -16.74
C LYS A 178 20.52 7.16 -16.79
N SER A 179 20.99 6.18 -16.01
CA SER A 179 20.42 4.83 -15.91
C SER A 179 19.33 4.69 -14.85
N VAL A 180 19.07 5.73 -14.04
CA VAL A 180 18.05 5.70 -13.00
C VAL A 180 16.68 5.56 -13.66
N LEU A 181 15.83 4.70 -13.09
CA LEU A 181 14.49 4.47 -13.62
C LEU A 181 13.73 5.79 -13.73
N ALA A 182 13.15 6.03 -14.91
CA ALA A 182 12.22 7.14 -15.12
C ALA A 182 10.90 6.88 -14.36
N PRO A 183 10.17 7.95 -13.97
CA PRO A 183 8.81 7.79 -13.46
C PRO A 183 7.91 7.18 -14.53
N LYS A 184 7.01 6.29 -14.12
CA LYS A 184 5.95 5.75 -14.99
C LYS A 184 4.64 6.51 -14.76
N PRO A 185 3.83 6.75 -15.80
CA PRO A 185 2.52 7.36 -15.64
C PRO A 185 1.59 6.44 -14.84
N ILE A 186 0.72 7.03 -14.03
CA ILE A 186 -0.34 6.29 -13.33
C ILE A 186 -1.36 5.80 -14.39
N PRO A 187 -1.64 4.48 -14.48
CA PRO A 187 -2.63 3.94 -15.40
C PRO A 187 -4.02 4.52 -15.16
N ILE A 188 -4.83 4.61 -16.21
CA ILE A 188 -6.19 5.14 -16.14
C ILE A 188 -7.20 4.02 -16.35
N ILE A 189 -8.17 3.92 -15.45
CA ILE A 189 -9.37 3.08 -15.62
C ILE A 189 -10.52 3.99 -16.06
N HIS A 190 -11.07 3.71 -17.25
CA HIS A 190 -12.30 4.35 -17.72
C HIS A 190 -13.51 3.59 -17.19
N ALA A 191 -14.32 4.24 -16.36
CA ALA A 191 -15.43 3.61 -15.66
C ALA A 191 -16.77 4.24 -16.06
N PRO A 192 -17.77 3.45 -16.49
CA PRO A 192 -19.12 3.96 -16.71
C PRO A 192 -19.82 4.22 -15.37
N ARG A 193 -20.80 5.12 -15.42
CA ARG A 193 -21.71 5.36 -14.29
C ARG A 193 -22.73 4.22 -14.17
N LEU A 194 -22.98 3.79 -12.93
CA LEU A 194 -24.10 2.93 -12.58
C LEU A 194 -25.24 3.78 -11.99
N SER A 195 -26.47 3.33 -12.21
CA SER A 195 -27.66 4.02 -11.72
C SER A 195 -28.04 3.63 -10.28
N SER A 196 -27.60 2.46 -9.81
CA SER A 196 -28.00 1.89 -8.54
C SER A 196 -27.04 0.79 -8.09
N SER A 197 -26.85 0.65 -6.78
CA SER A 197 -26.28 -0.54 -6.11
C SER A 197 -27.34 -1.31 -5.30
N LYS A 198 -28.63 -1.16 -5.63
CA LYS A 198 -29.69 -1.95 -5.00
C LYS A 198 -29.58 -3.42 -5.41
N GLU A 199 -29.83 -4.29 -4.43
CA GLU A 199 -29.95 -5.73 -4.69
C GLU A 199 -31.08 -5.98 -5.70
N ILE A 200 -30.84 -6.92 -6.62
CA ILE A 200 -31.88 -7.44 -7.51
C ILE A 200 -32.17 -8.90 -7.16
N GLN A 201 -33.38 -9.35 -7.49
CA GLN A 201 -33.80 -10.73 -7.29
C GLN A 201 -33.97 -11.41 -8.64
N LEU A 202 -33.43 -12.63 -8.78
CA LEU A 202 -33.82 -13.54 -9.85
C LEU A 202 -34.96 -14.44 -9.33
N ASN A 203 -35.74 -15.00 -10.25
CA ASN A 203 -36.71 -16.01 -9.85
C ASN A 203 -35.99 -17.27 -9.28
N PRO A 204 -36.68 -18.09 -8.46
CA PRO A 204 -36.05 -19.23 -7.78
C PRO A 204 -35.38 -20.24 -8.72
N LEU A 205 -35.94 -20.46 -9.92
CA LEU A 205 -35.39 -21.39 -10.92
C LEU A 205 -34.04 -20.89 -11.43
N LEU A 206 -33.95 -19.62 -11.83
CA LEU A 206 -32.71 -19.00 -12.30
C LEU A 206 -31.66 -18.89 -11.18
N MET A 207 -32.08 -18.59 -9.94
CA MET A 207 -31.18 -18.63 -8.77
C MET A 207 -30.61 -20.03 -8.55
N GLY A 208 -31.43 -21.07 -8.67
CA GLY A 208 -30.98 -22.46 -8.56
C GLY A 208 -29.96 -22.85 -9.64
N GLN A 209 -30.15 -22.37 -10.88
CA GLN A 209 -29.17 -22.54 -11.96
C GLN A 209 -27.87 -21.78 -11.68
N LEU A 210 -27.97 -20.51 -11.29
CA LEU A 210 -26.80 -19.68 -10.96
C LEU A 210 -25.97 -20.30 -9.83
N ASN A 211 -26.62 -20.78 -8.76
CA ASN A 211 -25.94 -21.41 -7.64
C ASN A 211 -25.09 -22.63 -8.05
N LYS A 212 -25.51 -23.38 -9.08
CA LYS A 212 -24.74 -24.50 -9.63
C LYS A 212 -23.54 -24.04 -10.45
N GLU A 213 -23.62 -22.87 -11.10
CA GLU A 213 -22.51 -22.29 -11.86
C GLU A 213 -21.48 -21.56 -10.98
N LEU A 214 -21.88 -21.04 -9.81
CA LEU A 214 -21.00 -20.33 -8.87
C LEU A 214 -20.12 -21.28 -8.06
N THR A 215 -19.06 -21.77 -8.71
CA THR A 215 -18.05 -22.63 -8.10
C THR A 215 -17.02 -21.82 -7.32
N LEU A 216 -16.61 -22.37 -6.17
CA LEU A 216 -15.54 -21.83 -5.33
C LEU A 216 -14.54 -22.94 -5.04
N ASN A 217 -13.26 -22.57 -5.04
CA ASN A 217 -12.19 -23.43 -4.58
C ASN A 217 -12.20 -23.45 -3.05
N LYS A 218 -12.23 -24.65 -2.44
CA LYS A 218 -12.21 -24.81 -0.97
C LYS A 218 -10.90 -24.33 -0.32
N ASN A 219 -9.82 -24.21 -1.10
CA ASN A 219 -8.56 -23.67 -0.59
C ASN A 219 -8.59 -22.14 -0.49
N ASP A 220 -9.33 -21.47 -1.37
CA ASP A 220 -9.43 -20.00 -1.42
C ASP A 220 -10.59 -19.49 -0.56
N CYS A 221 -11.61 -20.33 -0.35
CA CYS A 221 -12.77 -20.08 0.48
C CYS A 221 -12.93 -21.26 1.44
N TYR A 222 -12.48 -21.09 2.69
CA TYR A 222 -12.54 -22.12 3.72
C TYR A 222 -13.76 -21.91 4.64
N ASP A 223 -14.19 -22.98 5.31
CA ASP A 223 -15.37 -23.00 6.19
C ASP A 223 -16.69 -22.51 5.55
N ILE A 224 -16.78 -22.49 4.22
CA ILE A 224 -17.96 -22.02 3.44
C ILE A 224 -19.27 -22.63 3.94
N GLU A 225 -19.23 -23.89 4.38
CA GLU A 225 -20.42 -24.64 4.82
C GLU A 225 -21.09 -24.00 6.05
N GLN A 226 -20.31 -23.26 6.86
CA GLN A 226 -20.74 -22.53 8.06
C GLN A 226 -21.11 -21.06 7.77
N LEU A 227 -20.82 -20.56 6.56
CA LEU A 227 -21.10 -19.18 6.17
C LEU A 227 -22.50 -19.03 5.57
N ASP A 228 -22.97 -17.79 5.50
CA ASP A 228 -24.20 -17.47 4.77
C ASP A 228 -24.06 -17.88 3.29
N LYS A 229 -25.02 -18.68 2.82
CA LYS A 229 -25.08 -19.21 1.46
C LYS A 229 -25.88 -18.31 0.52
N LYS A 230 -26.46 -17.21 1.03
CA LYS A 230 -27.19 -16.23 0.22
C LYS A 230 -26.28 -15.67 -0.86
N VAL A 231 -26.73 -15.77 -2.11
CA VAL A 231 -26.15 -15.04 -3.23
C VAL A 231 -26.90 -13.74 -3.41
N THR A 232 -26.16 -12.64 -3.37
CA THR A 232 -26.68 -11.29 -3.61
C THR A 232 -26.27 -10.83 -5.01
N LEU A 233 -27.17 -10.10 -5.68
CA LEU A 233 -26.99 -9.68 -7.07
C LEU A 233 -27.13 -8.16 -7.22
N TYR A 234 -26.30 -7.56 -8.07
CA TYR A 234 -26.36 -6.14 -8.43
C TYR A 234 -26.29 -5.96 -9.95
N GLN A 235 -27.01 -4.97 -10.48
CA GLN A 235 -26.98 -4.65 -11.91
C GLN A 235 -25.70 -3.87 -12.28
N LEU A 236 -24.92 -4.34 -13.25
CA LEU A 236 -23.71 -3.66 -13.75
C LEU A 236 -23.90 -3.00 -15.13
N SER A 237 -24.80 -3.55 -15.95
CA SER A 237 -25.19 -3.05 -17.27
C SER A 237 -26.44 -3.81 -17.73
N ASN A 238 -27.02 -3.50 -18.90
CA ASN A 238 -28.22 -4.20 -19.37
C ASN A 238 -28.09 -5.74 -19.43
N ASN A 239 -26.88 -6.27 -19.60
CA ASN A 239 -26.61 -7.69 -19.79
C ASN A 239 -25.64 -8.31 -18.76
N LYS A 240 -25.12 -7.53 -17.81
CA LYS A 240 -24.20 -8.02 -16.76
C LYS A 240 -24.72 -7.76 -15.36
N LEU A 241 -24.48 -8.73 -14.48
CA LEU A 241 -24.70 -8.63 -13.05
C LEU A 241 -23.39 -8.85 -12.30
N LEU A 242 -23.31 -8.29 -11.09
CA LEU A 242 -22.36 -8.69 -10.06
C LEU A 242 -23.07 -9.69 -9.14
N ALA A 243 -22.50 -10.87 -8.95
CA ALA A 243 -22.92 -11.81 -7.93
C ALA A 243 -21.93 -11.82 -6.77
N THR A 244 -22.42 -11.94 -5.54
CA THR A 244 -21.57 -12.08 -4.36
C THR A 244 -22.14 -13.06 -3.34
N LYS A 245 -21.26 -13.78 -2.65
CA LYS A 245 -21.57 -14.59 -1.46
C LYS A 245 -20.36 -14.64 -0.53
N ALA A 246 -20.59 -14.92 0.74
CA ALA A 246 -19.51 -15.11 1.72
C ALA A 246 -18.54 -16.22 1.25
N CYS A 247 -17.24 -16.01 1.45
CA CYS A 247 -16.18 -16.91 0.99
C CYS A 247 -15.34 -17.44 2.15
N TRP A 248 -14.89 -16.56 3.05
CA TRP A 248 -14.15 -16.97 4.24
C TRP A 248 -14.38 -15.98 5.39
N MET A 249 -14.18 -16.46 6.62
CA MET A 249 -14.18 -15.66 7.83
C MET A 249 -13.01 -16.08 8.71
N ALA A 250 -12.34 -15.09 9.30
CA ALA A 250 -11.26 -15.27 10.28
C ALA A 250 -11.52 -14.34 11.47
N ALA A 251 -10.62 -14.34 12.46
CA ALA A 251 -10.76 -13.61 13.72
C ALA A 251 -11.45 -12.23 13.61
N TYR A 252 -10.89 -11.31 12.84
CA TYR A 252 -11.41 -9.94 12.63
C TYR A 252 -11.49 -9.54 11.15
N ASN A 253 -11.36 -10.54 10.27
CA ASN A 253 -11.34 -10.38 8.82
C ASN A 253 -12.39 -11.31 8.20
N TYR A 254 -12.89 -10.92 7.05
CA TYR A 254 -13.73 -11.77 6.22
C TYR A 254 -13.45 -11.43 4.75
N GLY A 255 -13.90 -12.31 3.87
CA GLY A 255 -13.85 -12.11 2.43
C GLY A 255 -15.12 -12.66 1.80
N SER A 256 -15.60 -11.95 0.79
CA SER A 256 -16.71 -12.39 -0.06
C SER A 256 -16.18 -12.63 -1.46
N ALA A 257 -16.72 -13.67 -2.10
CA ALA A 257 -16.42 -13.94 -3.49
C ALA A 257 -17.33 -13.10 -4.39
N TYR A 258 -16.75 -12.41 -5.36
CA TYR A 258 -17.46 -11.57 -6.31
C TYR A 258 -17.25 -12.08 -7.74
N TRP A 259 -18.32 -12.22 -8.50
CA TRP A 259 -18.29 -12.60 -9.91
C TRP A 259 -19.00 -11.58 -10.79
N VAL A 260 -18.43 -11.33 -11.96
CA VAL A 260 -19.18 -10.75 -13.07
C VAL A 260 -19.86 -11.90 -13.82
N ILE A 261 -21.18 -11.80 -13.99
CA ILE A 261 -22.00 -12.82 -14.65
C ILE A 261 -22.86 -12.20 -15.77
N ASN A 262 -23.31 -13.00 -16.72
CA ASN A 262 -24.40 -12.62 -17.63
C ASN A 262 -25.71 -12.49 -16.86
N LYS A 263 -26.64 -11.66 -17.34
CA LYS A 263 -27.98 -11.53 -16.74
C LYS A 263 -28.87 -12.76 -16.94
N GLN A 264 -28.57 -13.61 -17.93
CA GLN A 264 -29.34 -14.81 -18.30
C GLN A 264 -28.41 -16.02 -18.45
N ALA A 265 -28.96 -17.22 -18.29
CA ALA A 265 -28.24 -18.48 -18.47
C ALA A 265 -27.81 -18.68 -19.94
N PRO A 266 -26.63 -19.26 -20.22
CA PRO A 266 -25.59 -19.62 -19.25
C PRO A 266 -24.97 -18.36 -18.62
N PHE A 267 -24.86 -18.36 -17.29
CA PHE A 267 -24.46 -17.18 -16.53
C PHE A 267 -22.98 -16.85 -16.70
N LYS A 268 -22.15 -17.85 -17.03
CA LYS A 268 -20.71 -17.70 -17.35
C LYS A 268 -19.96 -16.86 -16.29
N PRO A 269 -19.94 -17.29 -15.03
CA PRO A 269 -19.36 -16.51 -13.96
C PRO A 269 -17.86 -16.32 -14.13
N GLN A 270 -17.39 -15.08 -13.92
CA GLN A 270 -15.99 -14.71 -13.91
C GLN A 270 -15.62 -14.20 -12.52
N LEU A 271 -14.86 -15.00 -11.77
CA LEU A 271 -14.42 -14.64 -10.43
C LEU A 271 -13.48 -13.43 -10.49
N ILE A 272 -13.76 -12.42 -9.68
CA ILE A 272 -12.98 -11.18 -9.61
C ILE A 272 -12.07 -11.18 -8.38
N SER A 273 -12.64 -11.50 -7.21
CA SER A 273 -11.95 -11.46 -5.94
C SER A 273 -12.68 -12.31 -4.92
N THR A 274 -11.92 -12.96 -4.04
CA THR A 274 -12.37 -13.59 -2.79
C THR A 274 -12.07 -12.74 -1.56
N GLU A 275 -11.30 -11.67 -1.76
CA GLU A 275 -10.73 -10.83 -0.70
C GLU A 275 -11.56 -9.60 -0.39
N ALA A 276 -12.44 -9.19 -1.31
CA ALA A 276 -13.26 -7.99 -1.11
C ALA A 276 -14.26 -8.20 0.04
N ASN A 277 -14.39 -7.18 0.87
CA ASN A 277 -15.36 -7.13 1.96
C ASN A 277 -16.72 -6.68 1.44
N GLU A 278 -16.73 -5.68 0.56
CA GLU A 278 -17.95 -4.97 0.19
C GLU A 278 -17.96 -4.55 -1.28
N TYR A 279 -19.18 -4.30 -1.77
CA TYR A 279 -19.46 -3.63 -3.03
C TYR A 279 -20.31 -2.38 -2.77
N ALA A 280 -19.91 -1.25 -3.34
CA ALA A 280 -20.65 0.00 -3.27
C ALA A 280 -20.49 0.84 -4.54
N LEU A 281 -21.34 1.85 -4.71
CA LEU A 281 -21.04 2.94 -5.62
C LEU A 281 -20.22 4.00 -4.88
N ASN A 282 -19.12 4.45 -5.47
CA ASN A 282 -18.38 5.60 -4.94
C ASN A 282 -19.12 6.92 -5.19
N GLU A 283 -18.55 8.05 -4.77
CA GLU A 283 -19.12 9.40 -4.92
C GLU A 283 -19.43 9.79 -6.38
N ASN A 284 -18.78 9.14 -7.34
CA ASN A 284 -18.99 9.34 -8.77
C ASN A 284 -19.97 8.34 -9.39
N ASN A 285 -20.69 7.57 -8.57
CA ASN A 285 -21.61 6.51 -8.98
C ASN A 285 -20.92 5.40 -9.80
N ILE A 286 -19.68 5.06 -9.44
CA ILE A 286 -18.90 4.00 -10.07
C ILE A 286 -18.88 2.79 -9.13
N GLY A 287 -19.22 1.62 -9.67
CA GLY A 287 -19.20 0.36 -8.93
C GLY A 287 -17.77 0.00 -8.49
N THR A 288 -17.59 -0.18 -7.18
CA THR A 288 -16.29 -0.42 -6.56
C THR A 288 -16.39 -1.60 -5.59
N LEU A 289 -15.42 -2.50 -5.66
CA LEU A 289 -15.15 -3.50 -4.62
C LEU A 289 -14.02 -2.99 -3.73
N SER A 290 -14.16 -3.11 -2.41
CA SER A 290 -13.12 -2.75 -1.44
C SER A 290 -12.78 -3.92 -0.52
N ALA A 291 -11.48 -4.07 -0.25
CA ALA A 291 -10.93 -4.96 0.76
C ALA A 291 -10.14 -4.14 1.79
N SER A 292 -10.31 -4.46 3.07
CA SER A 292 -9.61 -3.88 4.20
C SER A 292 -9.42 -4.95 5.27
N HIS A 293 -8.22 -5.51 5.31
CA HIS A 293 -7.88 -6.62 6.21
C HIS A 293 -6.84 -6.18 7.23
N LYS A 294 -7.08 -6.54 8.49
CA LYS A 294 -6.17 -6.23 9.60
C LYS A 294 -5.05 -7.27 9.59
N GLY A 295 -3.82 -6.84 9.87
CA GLY A 295 -2.65 -7.72 9.88
C GLY A 295 -2.51 -8.52 11.18
N ARG A 296 -2.28 -7.83 12.30
CA ARG A 296 -2.09 -8.46 13.62
C ARG A 296 -3.29 -8.30 14.55
N GLY A 297 -4.01 -7.19 14.43
CA GLY A 297 -5.16 -6.89 15.28
C GLY A 297 -5.93 -5.66 14.82
N ILE A 298 -7.09 -5.45 15.41
CA ILE A 298 -7.93 -4.29 15.14
C ILE A 298 -7.15 -3.02 15.51
N GLY A 299 -7.06 -2.08 14.57
CA GLY A 299 -6.47 -0.77 14.79
C GLY A 299 -4.95 -0.69 14.64
N ASP A 300 -4.25 -1.79 14.34
CA ASP A 300 -2.78 -1.79 14.29
C ASP A 300 -2.21 -1.51 12.89
N CYS A 301 -2.26 -2.49 11.99
CA CYS A 301 -1.89 -2.33 10.58
C CYS A 301 -2.88 -3.05 9.67
N PHE A 302 -3.00 -2.56 8.44
CA PHE A 302 -4.00 -2.99 7.48
C PHE A 302 -3.38 -3.22 6.10
N SER A 303 -3.96 -4.15 5.35
CA SER A 303 -3.84 -4.25 3.91
C SER A 303 -5.16 -3.81 3.25
N HIS A 304 -5.02 -3.25 2.06
CA HIS A 304 -6.13 -2.67 1.31
C HIS A 304 -6.02 -3.04 -0.16
N ALA A 305 -7.16 -3.34 -0.77
CA ALA A 305 -7.28 -3.49 -2.20
C ALA A 305 -8.60 -2.92 -2.69
N SER A 306 -8.64 -2.45 -3.94
CA SER A 306 -9.87 -2.02 -4.56
C SER A 306 -9.92 -2.40 -6.02
N TRP A 307 -11.14 -2.61 -6.53
CA TRP A 307 -11.42 -2.88 -7.92
C TRP A 307 -12.55 -2.00 -8.41
N VAL A 308 -12.44 -1.51 -9.64
CA VAL A 308 -13.40 -0.60 -10.25
C VAL A 308 -14.04 -1.25 -11.48
N TRP A 309 -15.36 -1.16 -11.58
CA TRP A 309 -16.10 -1.57 -12.76
C TRP A 309 -15.73 -0.69 -13.96
N ASN A 310 -15.10 -1.28 -14.99
CA ASN A 310 -14.68 -0.59 -16.20
C ASN A 310 -15.68 -0.70 -17.36
N GLY A 311 -16.88 -1.23 -17.11
CA GLY A 311 -17.90 -1.50 -18.12
C GLY A 311 -17.86 -2.90 -18.72
N LYS A 312 -16.81 -3.67 -18.44
CA LYS A 312 -16.68 -5.08 -18.86
C LYS A 312 -16.39 -6.01 -17.69
N THR A 313 -15.47 -5.62 -16.82
CA THR A 313 -15.06 -6.36 -15.62
C THR A 313 -14.70 -5.39 -14.49
N PHE A 314 -14.46 -5.91 -13.30
CA PHE A 314 -13.82 -5.17 -12.22
C PHE A 314 -12.31 -5.28 -12.37
N GLN A 315 -11.65 -4.14 -12.58
CA GLN A 315 -10.21 -4.04 -12.72
C GLN A 315 -9.59 -3.53 -11.42
N GLN A 316 -8.52 -4.16 -10.94
CA GLN A 316 -7.82 -3.73 -9.73
C GLN A 316 -7.32 -2.29 -9.89
N SER A 317 -7.78 -1.41 -9.02
CA SER A 317 -7.53 0.03 -9.07
C SER A 317 -6.52 0.48 -8.02
N TYR A 318 -6.41 -0.27 -6.94
CA TYR A 318 -5.54 0.05 -5.81
C TYR A 318 -5.10 -1.22 -5.07
N VAL A 319 -3.84 -1.25 -4.63
CA VAL A 319 -3.30 -2.20 -3.65
C VAL A 319 -2.31 -1.45 -2.78
N GLY A 320 -2.40 -1.64 -1.47
CA GLY A 320 -1.44 -1.06 -0.53
C GLY A 320 -1.60 -1.60 0.88
N SER A 321 -0.70 -1.19 1.77
CA SER A 321 -0.78 -1.46 3.20
C SER A 321 -0.50 -0.20 4.01
N THR A 322 -0.64 -0.32 5.33
CA THR A 322 -0.24 0.72 6.27
C THR A 322 1.12 0.48 6.94
N GLY A 323 1.88 -0.47 6.37
CA GLY A 323 3.20 -0.90 6.82
C GLY A 323 3.16 -1.94 7.94
N GLN A 324 4.27 -2.09 8.65
CA GLN A 324 4.42 -3.04 9.74
C GLN A 324 3.46 -2.73 10.90
N CYS A 325 2.91 -3.80 11.49
CA CYS A 325 2.10 -3.80 12.69
C CYS A 325 2.94 -3.42 13.93
N ARG A 326 3.14 -2.11 14.10
CA ARG A 326 4.00 -1.48 15.11
C ARG A 326 3.22 -0.64 16.11
N ALA A 327 1.88 -0.67 16.06
CA ALA A 327 0.98 0.05 16.95
C ALA A 327 1.36 1.54 17.08
N ILE A 328 1.70 2.18 15.96
CA ILE A 328 2.00 3.62 15.96
C ILE A 328 0.70 4.42 16.00
N ALA A 329 -0.23 4.17 15.07
CA ALA A 329 -1.46 4.94 14.95
C ALA A 329 -2.61 4.01 14.54
N GLY A 330 -3.84 4.41 14.89
CA GLY A 330 -5.04 3.66 14.54
C GLY A 330 -5.17 3.49 13.03
N GLY A 331 -5.18 2.23 12.55
CA GLY A 331 -5.20 1.95 11.12
C GLY A 331 -3.82 1.78 10.49
N GLY A 332 -2.75 2.04 11.25
CA GLY A 332 -1.36 2.09 10.80
C GLY A 332 -0.89 3.50 10.50
N ALA A 333 0.43 3.69 10.42
CA ALA A 333 1.04 5.01 10.36
C ALA A 333 1.01 5.64 8.95
N TRP A 334 1.18 4.81 7.93
CA TRP A 334 1.49 5.31 6.59
C TRP A 334 0.56 4.75 5.54
N ASN A 335 0.60 5.33 4.34
CA ASN A 335 -0.02 4.74 3.15
C ASN A 335 1.08 4.26 2.20
N LEU A 336 1.20 2.95 2.02
CA LEU A 336 2.23 2.27 1.25
C LEU A 336 1.60 1.51 0.07
N PRO A 337 1.23 2.21 -1.02
CA PRO A 337 0.66 1.56 -2.20
C PRO A 337 1.73 0.82 -3.00
N THR A 338 1.33 -0.31 -3.59
CA THR A 338 2.06 -0.99 -4.67
C THR A 338 1.40 -0.73 -6.02
N LEU A 339 0.07 -0.58 -6.04
CA LEU A 339 -0.69 -0.25 -7.24
C LEU A 339 -1.50 1.04 -7.02
N LEU A 340 -1.30 2.00 -7.92
CA LEU A 340 -2.12 3.20 -8.06
C LEU A 340 -2.72 3.26 -9.46
N THR A 341 -3.98 3.68 -9.55
CA THR A 341 -4.64 4.01 -10.82
C THR A 341 -5.44 5.30 -10.66
N ASN A 342 -5.60 6.02 -11.77
CA ASN A 342 -6.55 7.13 -11.86
C ASN A 342 -7.86 6.60 -12.42
N ILE A 343 -8.97 7.04 -11.86
CA ILE A 343 -10.30 6.69 -12.36
C ILE A 343 -10.81 7.88 -13.16
N LYS A 344 -11.15 7.65 -14.43
CA LYS A 344 -11.84 8.63 -15.27
C LYS A 344 -13.21 8.12 -15.61
N ARG A 345 -14.22 9.00 -15.51
CA ARG A 345 -15.55 8.69 -16.00
C ARG A 345 -15.48 8.47 -17.52
N LYS A 346 -16.13 7.42 -17.99
CA LYS A 346 -16.32 7.17 -19.42
C LYS A 346 -17.32 8.15 -20.03
#